data_AF-A0A6D0IG90-F1
#
_entry.id   AF-A0A6D0IG90-F1
#
_cell.length_a   1.000
_cell.length_b   1.000
_cell.length_c   1.000
_cell.angle_alpha   90.00
_cell.angle_beta   90.00
_cell.angle_gamma   90.00
#
_symmetry.space_group_name_H-M   'P 1'
#
loop_
_entity.id
_entity.type
_entity.pdbx_description
1 polymer ?
#
loop_
_entity_poly.entity_id
_entity_poly.type
_entity_poly.pdbx_seq_one_letter_code
_entity_poly.pdbx_strand_id
1 'polypeptide(L)'
;MGMIGYFAEIDSEKINQLLESTEKPLMDNIHDTLSGLRRLDIDKRWDFLHFGLTGTSAFDPAKNDPLSRAVLGEHSLEDGIDGFL
;
A
#
# COMPACT_ATOMS: atom_id res chain seq x y z
N MET A 1 -12.39 1.15 -15.40
CA MET A 1 -10.97 1.53 -15.24
C MET A 1 -10.41 0.66 -14.11
N GLY A 2 -9.19 0.14 -14.23
CA GLY A 2 -8.62 -0.82 -13.25
C GLY A 2 -7.81 -0.13 -12.16
N MET A 3 -7.54 -0.84 -11.07
CA MET A 3 -6.71 -0.37 -9.96
C MET A 3 -5.23 -0.33 -10.35
N ILE A 4 -4.57 0.79 -10.12
CA ILE A 4 -3.12 0.98 -10.32
C ILE A 4 -2.38 0.90 -8.98
N GLY A 5 -1.11 0.56 -9.00
CA GLY A 5 -0.25 0.48 -7.81
C GLY A 5 1.04 1.27 -7.98
N TYR A 6 1.47 1.93 -6.91
CA TYR A 6 2.75 2.64 -6.85
C TYR A 6 3.34 2.60 -5.43
N PHE A 7 4.67 2.71 -5.35
CA PHE A 7 5.41 2.82 -4.09
C PHE A 7 5.92 4.25 -3.92
N ALA A 8 5.43 4.97 -2.91
CA ALA A 8 5.81 6.35 -2.64
C ALA A 8 6.86 6.45 -1.52
N GLU A 9 7.82 7.36 -1.68
CA GLU A 9 8.75 7.76 -0.64
C GLU A 9 8.14 8.94 0.14
N ILE A 10 7.99 8.77 1.46
CA ILE A 10 7.41 9.76 2.36
C ILE A 10 8.38 10.05 3.51
N ASP A 11 8.46 11.33 3.91
CA ASP A 11 9.26 11.75 5.05
C ASP A 11 8.50 11.58 6.38
N SER A 12 9.25 11.62 7.49
CA SER A 12 8.69 11.41 8.83
C SER A 12 7.65 12.46 9.23
N GLU A 13 7.77 13.70 8.76
CA GLU A 13 6.82 14.77 9.08
C GLU A 13 5.48 14.51 8.41
N LYS A 14 5.48 14.20 7.11
CA LYS A 14 4.27 13.92 6.33
C LYS A 14 3.59 12.62 6.75
N ILE A 15 4.34 11.55 7.07
CA ILE A 15 3.71 10.30 7.52
C ILE A 15 3.04 10.47 8.88
N ASN A 16 3.66 11.21 9.82
CA ASN A 16 3.03 11.50 11.10
C ASN A 16 1.78 12.36 10.93
N GLN A 17 1.85 13.40 10.10
CA GLN A 17 0.67 14.21 9.77
C GLN A 17 -0.46 13.37 9.17
N LEU A 18 -0.13 12.39 8.32
CA LEU A 18 -1.07 11.48 7.69
C LEU A 18 -1.74 10.55 8.72
N LEU A 19 -0.96 10.01 9.67
CA LEU A 19 -1.45 9.18 10.78
C LEU A 19 -2.28 9.97 11.80
N GLU A 20 -1.99 11.26 11.98
CA GLU A 20 -2.76 12.16 12.86
C GLU A 20 -4.07 12.64 12.22
N SER A 21 -4.13 12.70 10.88
CA SER A 21 -5.29 13.20 10.11
C SER A 21 -6.45 12.19 9.98
N THR A 22 -6.38 11.05 10.68
CA THR A 22 -7.26 9.86 10.56
C THR A 22 -8.73 10.10 10.95
N GLU A 23 -9.17 11.33 11.21
CA GLU A 23 -10.59 11.68 11.42
C GLU A 23 -11.43 11.73 10.14
N LYS A 24 -10.81 11.74 8.94
CA LYS A 24 -11.48 11.62 7.63
C LYS A 24 -11.03 10.34 6.93
N PRO A 25 -11.79 9.81 5.94
CA PRO A 25 -11.33 8.66 5.17
C PRO A 25 -10.01 9.05 4.51
N LEU A 26 -8.91 8.50 5.03
CA LEU A 26 -7.55 8.77 4.60
C LEU A 26 -7.44 8.66 3.06
N MET A 27 -8.21 7.74 2.49
CA MET A 27 -8.29 7.44 1.06
C MET A 27 -8.91 8.55 0.20
N ASP A 28 -9.76 9.42 0.74
CA ASP A 28 -10.41 10.47 -0.06
C ASP A 28 -9.42 11.55 -0.53
N ASN A 29 -8.37 11.81 0.27
CA ASN A 29 -7.34 12.81 -0.03
C ASN A 29 -5.96 12.21 -0.31
N ILE A 30 -5.83 10.87 -0.28
CA ILE A 30 -4.52 10.21 -0.37
C ILE A 30 -3.83 10.53 -1.70
N HIS A 31 -4.59 10.68 -2.79
CA HIS A 31 -4.00 11.03 -4.08
C HIS A 31 -3.39 12.43 -4.06
N ASP A 32 -4.05 13.39 -3.43
CA ASP A 32 -3.57 14.77 -3.35
C ASP A 32 -2.36 14.87 -2.40
N THR A 33 -2.41 14.20 -1.25
CA THR A 33 -1.31 14.15 -0.28
C THR A 33 -0.07 13.46 -0.85
N LEU A 34 -0.25 12.38 -1.62
CA LEU A 34 0.86 11.63 -2.22
C LEU A 34 1.28 12.16 -3.61
N SER A 35 0.52 13.08 -4.22
CA SER A 35 0.74 13.58 -5.59
C SER A 35 2.15 14.14 -5.83
N GLY A 36 2.69 14.84 -4.83
CA GLY A 36 4.01 15.48 -4.85
C GLY A 36 5.15 14.60 -4.37
N LEU A 37 4.88 13.36 -3.96
CA LEU A 37 5.91 12.45 -3.49
C LEU A 37 6.59 11.73 -4.67
N ARG A 38 7.88 11.44 -4.47
CA ARG A 38 8.61 10.56 -5.38
C ARG A 38 7.99 9.17 -5.29
N ARG A 39 7.65 8.58 -6.43
CA ARG A 39 7.02 7.26 -6.48
C ARG A 39 7.55 6.40 -7.62
N LEU A 40 7.55 5.08 -7.39
CA LEU A 40 7.69 4.07 -8.42
C LEU A 40 6.30 3.60 -8.83
N ASP A 41 5.85 4.05 -9.99
CA ASP A 41 4.56 3.65 -10.56
C ASP A 41 4.73 2.39 -11.43
N ILE A 42 3.99 1.32 -11.09
CA ILE A 42 4.01 0.06 -11.81
C ILE A 42 2.70 -0.21 -12.57
N ASP A 43 1.84 0.80 -12.70
CA ASP A 43 0.52 0.72 -13.32
C ASP A 43 -0.26 -0.47 -12.72
N LYS A 44 -0.78 -1.38 -13.54
CA LYS A 44 -1.60 -2.52 -13.09
C LYS A 44 -0.79 -3.78 -12.79
N ARG A 45 0.54 -3.67 -12.66
CA ARG A 45 1.42 -4.85 -12.49
C ARG A 45 1.70 -5.22 -11.03
N TRP A 46 1.05 -4.54 -10.09
CA TRP A 46 1.24 -4.75 -8.66
C TRP A 46 0.89 -6.17 -8.20
N ASP A 47 -0.22 -6.74 -8.69
CA ASP A 47 -0.58 -8.12 -8.36
C ASP A 47 0.34 -9.15 -9.04
N PHE A 48 0.88 -8.83 -10.23
CA PHE A 48 1.90 -9.67 -10.86
C PHE A 48 3.23 -9.66 -10.09
N LEU A 49 3.61 -8.52 -9.51
CA LEU A 49 4.78 -8.42 -8.65
C LEU A 49 4.59 -9.26 -7.38
N HIS A 50 3.43 -9.13 -6.73
CA HIS A 50 3.09 -9.94 -5.56
C HIS A 50 3.11 -11.43 -5.89
N PHE A 51 2.37 -11.85 -6.92
CA PHE A 51 2.31 -13.24 -7.37
C PHE A 51 3.69 -13.80 -7.75
N GLY A 52 4.54 -12.99 -8.40
CA GLY A 52 5.89 -13.40 -8.76
C GLY A 52 6.80 -13.70 -7.55
N LEU A 53 6.52 -13.10 -6.40
CA LEU A 53 7.32 -13.27 -5.18
C LEU A 53 6.71 -14.30 -4.21
N THR A 54 5.38 -14.36 -4.09
CA THR A 54 4.69 -15.17 -3.08
C THR A 54 3.97 -16.39 -3.68
N GLY A 55 3.74 -16.41 -5.00
CA GLY A 55 2.88 -17.40 -5.65
C GLY A 55 1.38 -17.25 -5.34
N THR A 56 0.98 -16.19 -4.63
CA THR A 56 -0.42 -15.89 -4.26
C THR A 56 -0.83 -14.52 -4.78
N SER A 57 -2.13 -14.26 -4.93
CA SER A 57 -2.60 -12.92 -5.27
C SER A 57 -2.52 -12.02 -4.05
N ALA A 58 -2.27 -10.72 -4.24
CA ALA A 58 -2.30 -9.72 -3.18
C ALA A 58 -3.69 -9.60 -2.52
N PHE A 59 -4.75 -10.08 -3.18
CA PHE A 59 -6.10 -10.15 -2.61
C PHE A 59 -6.33 -11.34 -1.67
N ASP A 60 -5.49 -12.39 -1.77
CA ASP A 60 -5.56 -13.58 -0.91
C ASP A 60 -4.13 -14.10 -0.63
N PRO A 61 -3.31 -13.31 0.09
CA PRO A 61 -1.94 -13.69 0.40
C PRO A 61 -1.90 -14.80 1.45
N ALA A 62 -0.79 -15.55 1.45
CA ALA A 62 -0.51 -16.48 2.55
C ALA A 62 -0.35 -15.73 3.88
N LYS A 63 -0.89 -16.31 4.96
CA LYS A 63 -0.82 -15.71 6.30
C LYS A 63 0.62 -15.54 6.76
N ASN A 64 0.95 -14.36 7.31
CA ASN A 64 2.26 -14.05 7.88
C ASN A 64 3.43 -14.24 6.88
N ASP A 65 3.22 -13.98 5.59
CA ASP A 65 4.24 -14.10 4.56
C ASP A 65 5.11 -12.82 4.49
N PRO A 66 6.41 -12.91 4.83
CA PRO A 66 7.31 -11.75 4.76
C PRO A 66 7.50 -11.21 3.33
N LEU A 67 7.34 -12.04 2.29
CA LEU A 67 7.42 -11.57 0.90
C LEU A 67 6.14 -10.83 0.48
N SER A 68 4.99 -11.20 1.05
CA SER A 68 3.76 -10.42 0.91
C SER A 68 3.95 -9.03 1.52
N ARG A 69 4.47 -8.96 2.76
CA ARG A 69 4.76 -7.69 3.45
C ARG A 69 5.80 -6.84 2.74
N ALA A 70 6.77 -7.45 2.07
CA ALA A 70 7.74 -6.73 1.25
C ALA A 70 7.09 -5.98 0.07
N VAL A 71 5.91 -6.41 -0.40
CA VAL A 71 5.16 -5.78 -1.48
C VAL A 71 4.01 -4.91 -0.95
N LEU A 72 3.26 -5.35 0.05
CA LEU A 72 2.09 -4.63 0.55
C LEU A 72 2.41 -3.63 1.68
N GLY A 73 3.57 -3.77 2.32
CA GLY A 73 3.96 -3.02 3.50
C GLY A 73 3.89 -3.88 4.77
N GLU A 74 4.72 -3.55 5.77
CA GLU A 74 4.74 -4.25 7.07
C GLU A 74 3.51 -3.93 7.94
N HIS A 75 2.93 -2.75 7.76
CA HIS A 75 1.76 -2.29 8.51
C HIS A 75 0.66 -1.90 7.53
N SER A 76 -0.52 -2.53 7.65
CA SER A 76 -1.71 -2.05 6.97
C SER A 76 -2.19 -0.78 7.66
N LEU A 77 -2.40 0.27 6.86
CA LEU A 77 -3.01 1.51 7.33
C LEU A 77 -4.53 1.54 7.08
N GLU A 78 -5.06 0.53 6.39
CA GLU A 78 -6.48 0.38 6.09
C GLU A 78 -7.08 -0.75 6.95
N ASP A 79 -8.16 -0.42 7.65
CA ASP A 79 -8.95 -1.37 8.44
C ASP A 79 -9.49 -2.48 7.53
N GLY A 80 -9.12 -3.74 7.82
CA GLY A 80 -9.64 -4.93 7.12
C GLY A 80 -8.62 -5.72 6.30
N ILE A 81 -7.38 -5.25 6.18
CA ILE A 81 -6.26 -6.02 5.58
C ILE A 81 -5.39 -6.71 6.65
N ASP A 82 -5.63 -6.42 7.94
CA ASP A 82 -4.89 -6.99 9.08
C ASP A 82 -4.96 -8.52 9.18
N GLY A 83 -5.98 -9.15 8.57
CA GLY A 83 -6.11 -10.60 8.54
C GLY A 83 -5.14 -11.32 7.58
N PHE A 84 -4.41 -10.54 6.76
CA PHE A 84 -3.57 -11.01 5.65
C PHE A 84 -2.07 -10.79 5.86
N LEU A 85 -1.67 -9.99 6.85
CA LEU A 85 -0.27 -9.70 7.21
C LEU A 85 0.33 -10.73 8.17
#